data_AF-A0A505HFU7-F1
#
_entry.id   AF-A0A505HFU7-F1
#
_cell.length_a   1.000
_cell.length_b   1.000
_cell.length_c   1.000
_cell.angle_alpha   90.00
_cell.angle_beta   90.00
_cell.angle_gamma   90.00
#
_symmetry.space_group_name_H-M   'P 1'
#
loop_
_entity.id
_entity.type
_entity.pdbx_description
1 polymer ?
#
loop_
_entity_poly.entity_id
_entity_poly.type
_entity_poly.pdbx_seq_one_letter_code
_entity_poly.pdbx_strand_id
1 'polypeptide(L)'
;MTTLLDAAPVDRTWPTRAEVVDLLTGGLRFRFRVWGAAGIVGVICAATVTAVALGALGGYLGWQTAQPLPSNSDALRMVEPALPPGMSAVPQRWDFIYDDNPDYTDPRWVYLIGGTDEYRAGKVFFQFTYPNDRPVRQLVDGAEQRMRAAGWRPAKTDLSGCCPESAVYRDGWLVEVFSEGALDESHYGLQVAVSRTTPVAVLPLTTAGLLAGAAAGWLMAAWAFRRIKEATPTRRALTVVVAGAGLLALLPATALSALALVASYFAPHQPAGPAWIGYTFMLFRPLAYLGAAAVVGGLLITAVPGHRRRRGLAG
;
A
#
# COMPACT_ATOMS: atom_id res chain seq x y z
N MET A 1 -29.75 20.83 -18.98
CA MET A 1 -29.61 19.60 -19.81
C MET A 1 -30.47 19.69 -21.09
N THR A 2 -30.95 20.88 -21.43
CA THR A 2 -31.81 21.16 -22.60
C THR A 2 -31.03 21.71 -23.80
N THR A 3 -29.90 22.37 -23.57
CA THR A 3 -29.12 23.04 -24.64
C THR A 3 -28.24 22.14 -25.50
N LEU A 4 -28.02 20.87 -25.13
CA LEU A 4 -27.18 19.93 -25.89
C LEU A 4 -27.97 19.05 -26.85
N LEU A 5 -29.28 18.90 -26.63
CA LEU A 5 -30.18 18.17 -27.54
C LEU A 5 -30.72 19.08 -28.67
N ASP A 6 -30.85 20.39 -28.42
CA ASP A 6 -31.35 21.35 -29.43
C ASP A 6 -30.32 21.73 -30.51
N ALA A 7 -29.05 21.32 -30.36
CA ALA A 7 -27.96 21.66 -31.28
C ALA A 7 -27.45 20.47 -32.12
N ALA A 8 -28.03 19.27 -31.94
CA ALA A 8 -27.61 18.08 -32.68
C ALA A 8 -28.27 18.04 -34.08
N PRO A 9 -27.49 17.80 -35.17
CA PRO A 9 -28.05 17.54 -36.49
C PRO A 9 -29.04 16.35 -36.44
N VAL A 10 -30.12 16.42 -37.22
CA VAL A 10 -31.28 15.49 -37.20
C VAL A 10 -30.88 14.02 -37.46
N ASP A 11 -29.68 13.82 -38.01
CA ASP A 11 -29.07 12.58 -38.46
C ASP A 11 -28.04 11.99 -37.46
N ARG A 12 -27.85 12.60 -36.27
CA ARG A 12 -26.88 12.15 -35.27
C ARG A 12 -27.54 11.55 -34.02
N THR A 13 -27.33 10.25 -33.78
CA THR A 13 -27.87 9.53 -32.61
C THR A 13 -26.89 9.36 -31.46
N TRP A 14 -25.59 9.59 -31.67
CA TRP A 14 -24.55 9.42 -30.66
C TRP A 14 -23.59 10.62 -30.59
N PRO A 15 -23.19 11.06 -29.39
CA PRO A 15 -22.20 12.12 -29.22
C PRO A 15 -20.82 11.65 -29.69
N THR A 16 -20.06 12.57 -30.27
CA THR A 16 -18.68 12.34 -30.68
C THR A 16 -17.73 12.26 -29.49
N ARG A 17 -16.57 11.64 -29.69
CA ARG A 17 -15.51 11.59 -28.65
C ARG A 17 -15.12 13.00 -28.17
N ALA A 18 -15.10 13.98 -29.06
CA ALA A 18 -14.78 15.37 -28.72
C ALA A 18 -15.86 16.01 -27.83
N GLU A 19 -17.14 15.80 -28.14
CA GLU A 19 -18.26 16.29 -27.32
C GLU A 19 -18.29 15.60 -25.95
N VAL A 20 -18.01 14.30 -25.87
CA VAL A 20 -17.90 13.60 -24.57
C VAL A 20 -16.76 14.19 -23.72
N VAL A 21 -15.60 14.43 -24.32
CA VAL A 21 -14.46 15.07 -23.63
C VAL A 21 -14.80 16.50 -23.20
N ASP A 22 -15.47 17.28 -24.05
CA ASP A 22 -15.89 18.64 -23.72
C ASP A 22 -16.95 18.67 -22.60
N LEU A 23 -17.88 17.73 -22.60
CA LEU A 23 -18.89 17.59 -21.53
C LEU A 23 -18.25 17.18 -20.19
N LEU A 24 -17.28 16.27 -20.23
CA LEU A 24 -16.51 15.85 -19.05
C LEU A 24 -15.66 17.00 -18.51
N THR A 25 -14.88 17.65 -19.37
CA THR A 25 -13.98 18.76 -18.99
C THR A 25 -14.75 20.03 -18.60
N GLY A 26 -15.83 20.36 -19.30
CA GLY A 26 -16.75 21.45 -19.00
C GLY A 26 -17.50 21.22 -17.69
N GLY A 27 -18.00 19.99 -17.46
CA GLY A 27 -18.61 19.59 -16.19
C GLY A 27 -17.65 19.65 -15.00
N LEU A 28 -16.38 19.24 -15.21
CA LEU A 28 -15.30 19.37 -14.24
C LEU A 28 -15.00 20.84 -13.92
N ARG A 29 -14.77 21.67 -14.94
CA ARG A 29 -14.51 23.12 -14.80
C ARG A 29 -15.63 23.84 -14.06
N PHE A 30 -16.89 23.56 -14.41
CA PHE A 30 -18.04 24.19 -13.77
C PHE A 30 -18.14 23.80 -12.29
N ARG A 31 -17.92 22.52 -11.96
CA ARG A 31 -17.91 22.06 -10.56
C ARG A 31 -16.78 22.68 -9.76
N PHE A 32 -15.58 22.77 -10.31
CA PHE A 32 -14.42 23.35 -9.61
C PHE A 32 -14.51 24.86 -9.39
N ARG A 33 -15.05 25.62 -10.36
CA ARG A 33 -15.24 27.08 -10.22
C ARG A 33 -16.16 27.44 -9.05
N VAL A 34 -17.05 26.52 -8.67
CA VAL A 34 -18.03 26.68 -7.60
C VAL A 34 -17.43 26.37 -6.21
N TRP A 35 -16.23 25.78 -6.13
CA TRP A 35 -15.69 25.20 -4.89
C TRP A 35 -14.60 26.03 -4.23
N GLY A 36 -13.94 26.93 -4.98
CA GLY A 36 -12.80 27.71 -4.49
C GLY A 36 -11.56 26.85 -4.20
N ALA A 37 -10.41 27.48 -3.96
CA ALA A 37 -9.13 26.78 -3.81
C ALA A 37 -9.14 25.74 -2.66
N ALA A 38 -9.70 26.09 -1.50
CA ALA A 38 -9.79 25.18 -0.35
C ALA A 38 -10.65 23.95 -0.62
N GLY A 39 -11.74 24.11 -1.39
CA GLY A 39 -12.59 22.97 -1.79
C GLY A 39 -11.88 22.02 -2.74
N ILE A 40 -11.09 22.56 -3.68
CA ILE A 40 -10.25 21.77 -4.60
C ILE A 40 -9.22 20.96 -3.82
N VAL A 41 -8.49 21.60 -2.90
CA VAL A 41 -7.50 20.91 -2.05
C VAL A 41 -8.16 19.79 -1.25
N GLY A 42 -9.31 20.05 -0.61
CA GLY A 42 -10.02 19.03 0.15
C GLY A 42 -10.45 17.82 -0.69
N VAL A 43 -10.87 18.04 -1.94
CA VAL A 43 -11.24 16.96 -2.86
C VAL A 43 -10.02 16.17 -3.31
N ILE A 44 -8.91 16.84 -3.61
CA ILE A 44 -7.65 16.17 -3.95
C ILE A 44 -7.19 15.31 -2.78
N CYS A 45 -7.16 15.86 -1.55
CA CYS A 45 -6.79 15.10 -0.36
C CYS A 45 -7.70 13.88 -0.15
N ALA A 46 -9.02 14.05 -0.22
CA ALA A 46 -9.97 12.96 -0.06
C ALA A 46 -9.81 11.88 -1.14
N ALA A 47 -9.66 12.29 -2.41
CA ALA A 47 -9.45 11.38 -3.54
C ALA A 47 -8.11 10.63 -3.42
N THR A 48 -7.02 11.30 -3.02
CA THR A 48 -5.71 10.67 -2.84
C THR A 48 -5.74 9.65 -1.70
N VAL A 49 -6.31 10.01 -0.54
CA VAL A 49 -6.37 9.09 0.62
C VAL A 49 -7.20 7.85 0.29
N THR A 50 -8.37 8.02 -0.33
CA THR A 50 -9.22 6.88 -0.72
C THR A 50 -8.63 6.07 -1.87
N ALA A 51 -7.97 6.71 -2.84
CA ALA A 51 -7.24 6.01 -3.90
C ALA A 51 -6.18 5.09 -3.29
N VAL A 52 -5.29 5.62 -2.46
CA VAL A 52 -4.22 4.83 -1.82
C VAL A 52 -4.80 3.74 -0.93
N ALA A 53 -5.81 4.03 -0.11
CA ALA A 53 -6.44 3.03 0.75
C ALA A 53 -7.09 1.87 -0.04
N LEU A 54 -7.83 2.17 -1.12
CA LEU A 54 -8.42 1.12 -1.95
C LEU A 54 -7.39 0.44 -2.85
N GLY A 55 -6.34 1.13 -3.28
CA GLY A 55 -5.19 0.53 -3.95
C GLY A 55 -4.46 -0.46 -3.06
N ALA A 56 -4.22 -0.09 -1.80
CA ALA A 56 -3.66 -0.95 -0.78
C ALA A 56 -4.53 -2.18 -0.49
N LEU A 57 -5.87 -2.00 -0.42
CA LEU A 57 -6.82 -3.12 -0.31
C LEU A 57 -6.77 -4.02 -1.56
N GLY A 58 -6.69 -3.46 -2.76
CA GLY A 58 -6.52 -4.21 -4.00
C GLY A 58 -5.23 -5.05 -3.98
N GLY A 59 -4.12 -4.46 -3.53
CA GLY A 59 -2.87 -5.17 -3.34
C GLY A 59 -2.99 -6.30 -2.32
N TYR A 60 -3.66 -6.05 -1.18
CA TYR A 60 -3.94 -7.06 -0.16
C TYR A 60 -4.73 -8.25 -0.73
N LEU A 61 -5.79 -7.96 -1.50
CA LEU A 61 -6.60 -8.99 -2.16
C LEU A 61 -5.79 -9.77 -3.20
N GLY A 62 -4.92 -9.10 -3.95
CA GLY A 62 -4.02 -9.78 -4.89
C GLY A 62 -3.06 -10.73 -4.21
N TRP A 63 -2.54 -10.37 -3.03
CA TRP A 63 -1.69 -11.25 -2.24
C TRP A 63 -2.42 -12.48 -1.70
N GLN A 64 -3.76 -12.44 -1.54
CA GLN A 64 -4.54 -13.63 -1.17
C GLN A 64 -4.54 -14.72 -2.26
N THR A 65 -4.06 -14.42 -3.47
CA THR A 65 -3.90 -15.41 -4.55
C THR A 65 -2.54 -16.12 -4.51
N ALA A 66 -1.66 -15.76 -3.57
CA ALA A 66 -0.33 -16.33 -3.48
C ALA A 66 -0.37 -17.81 -3.08
N GLN A 67 0.51 -18.61 -3.68
CA GLN A 67 0.66 -20.03 -3.34
C GLN A 67 1.20 -20.22 -1.91
N PRO A 68 0.92 -21.35 -1.23
CA PRO A 68 1.56 -21.71 0.04
C PRO A 68 3.09 -21.75 -0.07
N LEU A 69 3.81 -21.52 1.03
CA LEU A 69 5.28 -21.68 1.05
C LEU A 69 5.68 -23.11 0.68
N PRO A 70 6.89 -23.31 0.11
CA PRO A 70 7.40 -24.64 -0.15
C PRO A 70 7.58 -25.43 1.16
N SER A 71 7.59 -26.75 1.05
CA SER A 71 7.96 -27.60 2.19
C SER A 71 9.42 -27.35 2.61
N ASN A 72 9.80 -27.70 3.84
CA ASN A 72 11.17 -27.48 4.32
C ASN A 72 12.23 -28.17 3.44
N SER A 73 11.95 -29.37 2.93
CA SER A 73 12.86 -30.09 2.03
C SER A 73 12.92 -29.46 0.64
N ASP A 74 11.81 -28.94 0.13
CA ASP A 74 11.78 -28.19 -1.14
C ASP A 74 12.53 -26.87 -1.02
N ALA A 75 12.30 -26.12 0.06
CA ALA A 75 12.99 -24.88 0.37
C ALA A 75 14.50 -25.11 0.45
N LEU A 76 14.94 -26.17 1.15
CA LEU A 76 16.34 -26.53 1.27
C LEU A 76 16.96 -26.80 -0.11
N ARG A 77 16.29 -27.57 -0.97
CA ARG A 77 16.72 -27.83 -2.36
C ARG A 77 16.79 -26.56 -3.20
N MET A 78 15.89 -25.60 -2.98
CA MET A 78 15.90 -24.33 -3.69
C MET A 78 17.12 -23.47 -3.32
N VAL A 79 17.52 -23.47 -2.05
CA VAL A 79 18.62 -22.63 -1.54
C VAL A 79 19.97 -23.32 -1.51
N GLU A 80 20.04 -24.64 -1.72
CA GLU A 80 21.27 -25.43 -1.67
C GLU A 80 22.47 -24.78 -2.36
N PRO A 81 22.36 -24.18 -3.56
CA PRO A 81 23.51 -23.52 -4.21
C PRO A 81 24.02 -22.28 -3.45
N ALA A 82 23.14 -21.60 -2.70
CA ALA A 82 23.50 -20.44 -1.89
C ALA A 82 24.14 -20.83 -0.54
N LEU A 83 23.93 -22.06 -0.07
CA LEU A 83 24.34 -22.46 1.27
C LEU A 83 25.86 -22.47 1.47
N PRO A 84 26.31 -22.18 2.70
CA PRO A 84 27.67 -22.49 3.12
C PRO A 84 28.02 -23.97 2.92
N PRO A 85 29.21 -24.30 2.39
CA PRO A 85 29.69 -25.67 2.38
C PRO A 85 29.94 -26.16 3.82
N GLY A 86 29.45 -27.36 4.13
CA GLY A 86 29.72 -28.06 5.39
C GLY A 86 28.91 -27.58 6.61
N MET A 87 27.95 -26.67 6.44
CA MET A 87 27.06 -26.26 7.53
C MET A 87 25.73 -27.00 7.50
N SER A 88 25.22 -27.33 8.69
CA SER A 88 23.87 -27.87 8.85
C SER A 88 22.84 -26.75 8.66
N ALA A 89 21.94 -26.91 7.68
CA ALA A 89 20.85 -25.99 7.43
C ALA A 89 19.58 -26.44 8.17
N VAL A 90 19.26 -25.77 9.28
CA VAL A 90 18.03 -26.01 10.03
C VAL A 90 16.95 -25.04 9.56
N PRO A 91 15.81 -25.52 9.03
CA PRO A 91 14.76 -24.66 8.51
C PRO A 91 13.99 -23.97 9.64
N GLN A 92 13.82 -22.67 9.52
CA GLN A 92 12.85 -21.86 10.25
C GLN A 92 11.77 -21.35 9.27
N ARG A 93 10.56 -21.05 9.77
CA ARG A 93 9.44 -20.75 8.88
C ARG A 93 8.43 -19.79 9.48
N TRP A 94 7.97 -18.86 8.64
CA TRP A 94 6.86 -17.94 8.90
C TRP A 94 5.78 -18.15 7.83
N ASP A 95 4.67 -18.78 8.20
CA ASP A 95 3.67 -19.28 7.23
C ASP A 95 2.69 -18.25 6.68
N PHE A 96 2.62 -17.08 7.30
CA PHE A 96 1.73 -16.00 6.87
C PHE A 96 2.10 -15.46 5.48
N ILE A 97 1.19 -14.69 4.86
CA ILE A 97 1.52 -13.90 3.67
C ILE A 97 2.33 -12.68 4.12
N TYR A 98 1.74 -11.87 5.00
CA TYR A 98 2.39 -10.80 5.74
C TYR A 98 1.82 -10.73 7.16
N ASP A 99 2.67 -10.59 8.16
CA ASP A 99 2.28 -10.40 9.56
C ASP A 99 3.42 -9.73 10.34
N ASP A 100 3.14 -9.39 11.59
CA ASP A 100 4.12 -8.90 12.55
C ASP A 100 5.14 -10.02 12.87
N ASN A 101 6.43 -9.67 12.99
CA ASN A 101 7.48 -10.63 13.33
C ASN A 101 7.24 -11.23 14.73
N PRO A 102 6.99 -12.55 14.83
CA PRO A 102 6.62 -13.18 16.10
C PRO A 102 7.70 -13.08 17.18
N ASP A 103 8.97 -12.89 16.79
CA ASP A 103 10.10 -12.81 17.73
C ASP A 103 10.14 -11.47 18.49
N TYR A 104 9.51 -10.43 17.95
CA TYR A 104 9.57 -9.07 18.50
C TYR A 104 8.21 -8.49 18.86
N THR A 105 7.10 -9.14 18.51
CA THR A 105 5.75 -8.59 18.68
C THR A 105 4.88 -9.36 19.67
N ASP A 106 5.38 -9.54 20.89
CA ASP A 106 4.64 -10.09 22.03
C ASP A 106 4.56 -9.06 23.18
N PRO A 107 3.38 -8.75 23.75
CA PRO A 107 2.06 -9.27 23.42
C PRO A 107 1.45 -8.66 22.15
N ARG A 108 0.90 -9.53 21.30
CA ARG A 108 0.38 -9.17 19.96
C ARG A 108 -0.60 -8.00 19.92
N TRP A 109 -1.45 -7.85 20.95
CA TRP A 109 -2.47 -6.80 20.97
C TRP A 109 -1.88 -5.38 20.98
N VAL A 110 -0.67 -5.19 21.52
CA VAL A 110 0.02 -3.89 21.54
C VAL A 110 0.32 -3.45 20.10
N TYR A 111 0.81 -4.37 19.28
CA TYR A 111 1.22 -4.11 17.89
C TYR A 111 0.01 -4.03 16.93
N LEU A 112 -1.10 -4.69 17.27
CA LEU A 112 -2.39 -4.49 16.58
C LEU A 112 -2.92 -3.06 16.68
N ILE A 113 -2.59 -2.34 17.77
CA ILE A 113 -2.99 -0.95 17.99
C ILE A 113 -1.88 0.01 17.54
N GLY A 114 -0.67 -0.20 18.05
CA GLY A 114 0.49 0.68 17.88
C GLY A 114 1.13 0.62 16.49
N GLY A 115 0.94 -0.49 15.78
CA GLY A 115 1.73 -0.83 14.59
C GLY A 115 3.09 -1.41 14.96
N THR A 116 3.85 -1.80 13.94
CA THR A 116 5.20 -2.34 14.07
C THR A 116 6.07 -1.87 12.90
N ASP A 117 7.37 -1.77 13.10
CA ASP A 117 8.37 -1.70 12.02
C ASP A 117 8.83 -3.10 11.57
N GLU A 118 8.41 -4.14 12.28
CA GLU A 118 8.71 -5.55 12.04
C GLU A 118 7.62 -6.28 11.22
N TYR A 119 6.95 -5.57 10.30
CA TYR A 119 5.93 -6.17 9.44
C TYR A 119 6.56 -6.82 8.21
N ARG A 120 6.54 -8.16 8.13
CA ARG A 120 7.36 -8.91 7.17
C ARG A 120 6.53 -9.87 6.32
N ALA A 121 7.07 -10.23 5.15
CA ALA A 121 6.53 -11.33 4.34
C ALA A 121 6.87 -12.67 4.98
N GLY A 122 5.97 -13.65 4.86
CA GLY A 122 6.27 -15.02 5.28
C GLY A 122 7.29 -15.69 4.36
N LYS A 123 8.17 -16.49 4.97
CA LYS A 123 9.33 -17.11 4.33
C LYS A 123 9.74 -18.40 5.02
N VAL A 124 10.46 -19.25 4.30
CA VAL A 124 11.27 -20.33 4.89
C VAL A 124 12.71 -19.85 4.88
N PHE A 125 13.41 -19.92 6.01
CA PHE A 125 14.75 -19.34 6.10
C PHE A 125 15.69 -20.20 6.93
N PHE A 126 16.97 -19.99 6.68
CA PHE A 126 18.07 -20.72 7.30
C PHE A 126 19.06 -19.68 7.80
N GLN A 127 19.39 -19.75 9.08
CA GLN A 127 20.35 -18.86 9.71
C GLN A 127 21.66 -19.59 9.96
N PHE A 128 22.77 -18.89 9.72
CA PHE A 128 24.11 -19.41 9.86
C PHE A 128 24.96 -18.41 10.64
N THR A 129 25.76 -18.92 11.56
CA THR A 129 26.82 -18.16 12.22
C THR A 129 28.12 -18.39 11.46
N TYR A 130 28.74 -17.32 10.99
CA TYR A 130 29.98 -17.39 10.22
C TYR A 130 31.13 -16.68 10.93
N PRO A 131 32.37 -17.18 10.81
CA PRO A 131 33.55 -16.44 11.23
C PRO A 131 33.73 -15.17 10.40
N ASN A 132 34.21 -14.11 11.03
CA ASN A 132 34.54 -12.83 10.39
C ASN A 132 35.93 -12.86 9.70
N ASP A 133 36.37 -14.05 9.26
CA ASP A 133 37.65 -14.26 8.57
C ASP A 133 37.60 -13.85 7.09
N ARG A 134 36.39 -13.70 6.53
CA ARG A 134 36.15 -13.31 5.15
C ARG A 134 35.15 -12.16 5.05
N PRO A 135 35.31 -11.25 4.06
CA PRO A 135 34.33 -10.22 3.80
C PRO A 135 32.98 -10.83 3.44
N VAL A 136 31.95 -10.49 4.20
CA VAL A 136 30.55 -10.91 4.00
C VAL A 136 30.09 -10.73 2.55
N ARG A 137 30.49 -9.62 1.91
CA ARG A 137 30.14 -9.34 0.51
C ARG A 137 30.60 -10.45 -0.45
N GLN A 138 31.78 -11.02 -0.25
CA GLN A 138 32.28 -12.11 -1.09
C GLN A 138 31.42 -13.38 -0.96
N LEU A 139 30.83 -13.62 0.20
CA LEU A 139 29.96 -14.77 0.43
C LEU A 139 28.60 -14.59 -0.21
N VAL A 140 28.02 -13.39 -0.07
CA VAL A 140 26.77 -13.00 -0.72
C VAL A 140 26.92 -13.06 -2.24
N ASP A 141 27.95 -12.43 -2.80
CA ASP A 141 28.22 -12.43 -4.25
C ASP A 141 28.49 -13.85 -4.77
N GLY A 142 29.24 -14.66 -4.00
CA GLY A 142 29.49 -16.05 -4.33
C GLY A 142 28.22 -16.91 -4.29
N ALA A 143 27.31 -16.66 -3.35
CA ALA A 143 26.01 -17.32 -3.29
C ALA A 143 25.15 -16.93 -4.50
N GLU A 144 25.09 -15.65 -4.86
CA GLU A 144 24.40 -15.18 -6.06
C GLU A 144 24.95 -15.89 -7.31
N GLN A 145 26.27 -15.96 -7.46
CA GLN A 145 26.91 -16.59 -8.61
C GLN A 145 26.54 -18.08 -8.73
N ARG A 146 26.58 -18.83 -7.61
CA ARG A 146 26.19 -20.25 -7.59
C ARG A 146 24.70 -20.44 -7.89
N MET A 147 23.85 -19.56 -7.37
CA MET A 147 22.42 -19.59 -7.69
C MET A 147 22.16 -19.29 -9.17
N ARG A 148 22.88 -18.34 -9.77
CA ARG A 148 22.79 -18.04 -11.21
C ARG A 148 23.26 -19.21 -12.06
N ALA A 149 24.33 -19.89 -11.66
CA ALA A 149 24.77 -21.12 -12.30
C ALA A 149 23.72 -22.24 -12.21
N ALA A 150 22.91 -22.26 -11.14
CA ALA A 150 21.77 -23.15 -10.97
C ALA A 150 20.48 -22.69 -11.70
N GLY A 151 20.56 -21.68 -12.57
CA GLY A 151 19.45 -21.22 -13.41
C GLY A 151 18.53 -20.18 -12.78
N TRP A 152 18.89 -19.61 -11.63
CA TRP A 152 18.18 -18.47 -11.05
C TRP A 152 18.54 -17.16 -11.74
N ARG A 153 17.63 -16.19 -11.75
CA ARG A 153 17.85 -14.87 -12.36
C ARG A 153 18.08 -13.82 -11.28
N PRO A 154 19.02 -12.87 -11.46
CA PRO A 154 19.21 -11.80 -10.49
C PRO A 154 17.95 -10.92 -10.41
N ALA A 155 17.48 -10.66 -9.20
CA ALA A 155 16.50 -9.62 -8.94
C ALA A 155 17.22 -8.27 -8.91
N LYS A 156 16.65 -7.23 -9.54
CA LYS A 156 17.19 -5.88 -9.38
C LYS A 156 16.82 -5.38 -7.99
N THR A 157 17.83 -5.20 -7.16
CA THR A 157 17.66 -4.84 -5.76
C THR A 157 18.63 -3.75 -5.36
N ASP A 158 18.10 -2.55 -5.13
CA ASP A 158 18.75 -1.56 -4.25
C ASP A 158 18.36 -1.93 -2.82
N LEU A 159 18.93 -3.02 -2.34
CA LEU A 159 18.71 -3.51 -0.98
C LEU A 159 19.63 -2.74 -0.02
N SER A 160 19.15 -2.59 1.21
CA SER A 160 19.60 -1.61 2.21
C SER A 160 21.12 -1.34 2.28
N GLY A 161 21.49 -0.07 2.47
CA GLY A 161 22.89 0.35 2.47
C GLY A 161 23.72 -0.10 3.69
N CYS A 162 23.16 -0.81 4.66
CA CYS A 162 23.89 -1.18 5.89
C CYS A 162 24.66 -2.50 5.78
N CYS A 163 24.18 -3.49 5.01
CA CYS A 163 24.75 -4.84 4.98
C CYS A 163 24.73 -5.42 3.55
N PRO A 164 25.73 -6.25 3.17
CA PRO A 164 25.71 -6.93 1.88
C PRO A 164 24.50 -7.86 1.73
N GLU A 165 23.83 -7.77 0.58
CA GLU A 165 22.62 -8.52 0.29
C GLU A 165 22.50 -8.79 -1.22
N SER A 166 21.96 -9.96 -1.59
CA SER A 166 21.64 -10.33 -2.97
C SER A 166 20.31 -11.07 -3.01
N ALA A 167 19.61 -10.96 -4.14
CA ALA A 167 18.37 -11.69 -4.35
C ALA A 167 18.28 -12.23 -5.77
N VAL A 168 17.71 -13.43 -5.89
CA VAL A 168 17.51 -14.11 -7.17
C VAL A 168 16.10 -14.70 -7.22
N TYR A 169 15.51 -14.80 -8.41
CA TYR A 169 14.15 -15.30 -8.58
C TYR A 169 14.04 -16.37 -9.67
N ARG A 170 13.06 -17.27 -9.48
CA ARG A 170 12.69 -18.35 -10.42
C ARG A 170 11.28 -18.85 -10.10
N ASP A 171 10.44 -19.00 -11.13
CA ASP A 171 9.13 -19.67 -11.05
C ASP A 171 8.21 -19.22 -9.88
N GLY A 172 8.15 -17.92 -9.63
CA GLY A 172 7.31 -17.36 -8.57
C GLY A 172 7.96 -17.34 -7.17
N TRP A 173 9.21 -17.78 -7.07
CA TRP A 173 10.01 -17.79 -5.84
C TRP A 173 11.12 -16.76 -5.92
N LEU A 174 11.41 -16.18 -4.76
CA LEU A 174 12.54 -15.31 -4.51
C LEU A 174 13.43 -15.98 -3.47
N VAL A 175 14.74 -15.98 -3.71
CA VAL A 175 15.75 -16.37 -2.74
C VAL A 175 16.60 -15.16 -2.41
N GLU A 176 16.68 -14.85 -1.13
CA GLU A 176 17.43 -13.72 -0.58
C GLU A 176 18.59 -14.27 0.25
N VAL A 177 19.78 -13.72 0.04
CA VAL A 177 20.98 -14.00 0.82
C VAL A 177 21.47 -12.67 1.37
N PHE A 178 21.37 -12.48 2.68
CA PHE A 178 21.74 -11.22 3.32
C PHE A 178 22.43 -11.47 4.66
N SER A 179 23.27 -10.51 5.05
CA SER A 179 23.87 -10.53 6.37
C SER A 179 22.96 -9.89 7.40
N GLU A 180 22.81 -10.56 8.54
CA GLU A 180 22.11 -10.07 9.72
C GLU A 180 23.00 -9.13 10.57
N GLY A 181 24.24 -8.86 10.11
CA GLY A 181 25.22 -8.05 10.82
C GLY A 181 26.13 -8.87 11.74
N ALA A 182 27.03 -8.18 12.45
CA ALA A 182 27.93 -8.79 13.42
C ALA A 182 27.14 -9.29 14.64
N LEU A 183 27.36 -10.54 15.02
CA LEU A 183 26.80 -11.14 16.23
C LEU A 183 27.74 -10.91 17.42
N ASP A 184 29.04 -10.96 17.17
CA ASP A 184 30.11 -10.68 18.11
C ASP A 184 31.39 -10.19 17.38
N GLU A 185 32.50 -10.00 18.10
CA GLU A 185 33.78 -9.53 17.53
C GLU A 185 34.37 -10.47 16.45
N SER A 186 33.97 -11.74 16.47
CA SER A 186 34.50 -12.82 15.65
C SER A 186 33.50 -13.45 14.68
N HIS A 187 32.20 -13.14 14.78
CA HIS A 187 31.16 -13.74 13.95
C HIS A 187 30.12 -12.75 13.42
N TYR A 188 29.54 -13.08 12.28
CA TYR A 188 28.32 -12.44 11.76
C TYR A 188 27.24 -13.47 11.46
N GLY A 189 25.99 -12.99 11.41
CA GLY A 189 24.84 -13.76 10.98
C GLY A 189 24.69 -13.68 9.47
N LEU A 190 24.43 -14.83 8.84
CA LEU A 190 23.99 -14.92 7.45
C LEU A 190 22.62 -15.60 7.42
N GLN A 191 21.69 -14.98 6.72
CA GLN A 191 20.39 -15.57 6.47
C GLN A 191 20.23 -15.87 4.98
N VAL A 192 19.75 -17.07 4.68
CA VAL A 192 19.28 -17.45 3.36
C VAL A 192 17.79 -17.75 3.45
N ALA A 193 16.96 -17.03 2.70
CA ALA A 193 15.51 -17.12 2.78
C ALA A 193 14.87 -17.39 1.43
N VAL A 194 13.80 -18.19 1.43
CA VAL A 194 12.88 -18.39 0.31
C VAL A 194 11.56 -17.70 0.63
N SER A 195 11.14 -16.80 -0.25
CA SER A 195 9.89 -16.06 -0.16
C SER A 195 9.16 -16.07 -1.51
N ARG A 196 7.91 -15.61 -1.50
CA ARG A 196 7.06 -15.54 -2.71
C ARG A 196 7.40 -14.27 -3.47
N THR A 197 7.49 -14.35 -4.80
CA THR A 197 7.40 -13.12 -5.61
C THR A 197 5.98 -12.58 -5.60
N THR A 198 5.83 -11.29 -5.88
CA THR A 198 4.53 -10.61 -6.03
C THR A 198 3.60 -11.34 -7.02
N PRO A 199 2.40 -11.79 -6.58
CA PRO A 199 1.44 -12.45 -7.46
C PRO A 199 0.98 -11.56 -8.61
N VAL A 200 0.69 -12.16 -9.77
CA VAL A 200 0.24 -11.45 -10.97
C VAL A 200 -1.07 -10.68 -10.78
N ALA A 201 -1.89 -11.06 -9.78
CA ALA A 201 -3.14 -10.38 -9.45
C ALA A 201 -2.93 -9.07 -8.68
N VAL A 202 -1.77 -8.86 -8.03
CA VAL A 202 -1.51 -7.69 -7.19
C VAL A 202 -1.59 -6.40 -7.99
N LEU A 203 -0.90 -6.30 -9.12
CA LEU A 203 -0.88 -5.09 -9.95
C LEU A 203 -2.29 -4.71 -10.46
N PRO A 204 -3.04 -5.57 -11.17
CA PRO A 204 -4.36 -5.19 -11.70
C PRO A 204 -5.36 -4.85 -10.59
N LEU A 205 -5.37 -5.57 -9.47
CA LEU A 205 -6.26 -5.27 -8.35
C LEU A 205 -5.89 -3.97 -7.64
N THR A 206 -4.58 -3.71 -7.48
CA THR A 206 -4.08 -2.43 -6.96
C THR A 206 -4.49 -1.27 -7.87
N THR A 207 -4.29 -1.39 -9.18
CA THR A 207 -4.70 -0.36 -10.16
C THR A 207 -6.21 -0.14 -10.15
N ALA A 208 -7.01 -1.21 -10.13
CA ALA A 208 -8.46 -1.11 -10.01
C ALA A 208 -8.88 -0.41 -8.71
N GLY A 209 -8.23 -0.74 -7.59
CA GLY A 209 -8.43 -0.10 -6.29
C GLY A 209 -8.10 1.38 -6.30
N LEU A 210 -6.96 1.78 -6.87
CA LEU A 210 -6.56 3.19 -7.03
C LEU A 210 -7.60 3.99 -7.81
N LEU A 211 -8.06 3.47 -8.95
CA LEU A 211 -9.05 4.12 -9.80
C LEU A 211 -10.42 4.22 -9.12
N ALA A 212 -10.88 3.12 -8.51
CA ALA A 212 -12.13 3.10 -7.76
C ALA A 212 -12.09 4.05 -6.56
N GLY A 213 -10.97 4.11 -5.85
CA GLY A 213 -10.77 4.97 -4.70
C GLY A 213 -10.75 6.45 -5.07
N ALA A 214 -10.01 6.81 -6.13
CA ALA A 214 -10.00 8.18 -6.65
C ALA A 214 -11.42 8.65 -7.03
N ALA A 215 -12.19 7.80 -7.72
CA ALA A 215 -13.57 8.09 -8.07
C ALA A 215 -14.48 8.20 -6.84
N ALA A 216 -14.35 7.27 -5.89
CA ALA A 216 -15.15 7.26 -4.66
C ALA A 216 -14.86 8.49 -3.79
N GLY A 217 -13.59 8.80 -3.50
CA GLY A 217 -13.21 9.97 -2.71
C GLY A 217 -13.62 11.28 -3.37
N TRP A 218 -13.51 11.36 -4.70
CA TRP A 218 -14.02 12.49 -5.45
C TRP A 218 -15.53 12.68 -5.26
N LEU A 219 -16.32 11.62 -5.46
CA LEU A 219 -17.78 11.67 -5.33
C LEU A 219 -18.22 11.98 -3.90
N MET A 220 -17.53 11.40 -2.91
CA MET A 220 -17.76 11.66 -1.49
C MET A 220 -17.46 13.11 -1.13
N ALA A 221 -16.33 13.66 -1.58
CA ALA A 221 -16.00 15.06 -1.35
C ALA A 221 -16.98 16.00 -2.05
N ALA A 222 -17.38 15.69 -3.29
CA ALA A 222 -18.39 16.43 -4.04
C ALA A 222 -19.76 16.43 -3.35
N TRP A 223 -20.16 15.29 -2.80
CA TRP A 223 -21.38 15.15 -2.01
C TRP A 223 -21.31 15.94 -0.70
N ALA A 224 -20.22 15.78 0.06
CA ALA A 224 -20.03 16.44 1.33
C ALA A 224 -20.01 17.96 1.15
N PHE A 225 -19.32 18.46 0.12
CA PHE A 225 -19.25 19.88 -0.17
C PHE A 225 -20.62 20.49 -0.50
N ARG A 226 -21.46 19.77 -1.27
CA ARG A 226 -22.84 20.20 -1.54
C ARG A 226 -23.66 20.30 -0.25
N ARG A 227 -23.57 19.30 0.62
CA ARG A 227 -24.28 19.27 1.91
C ARG A 227 -23.78 20.34 2.88
N ILE A 228 -22.48 20.61 2.91
CA ILE A 228 -21.87 21.64 3.76
C ILE A 228 -22.34 23.04 3.38
N LYS A 229 -22.59 23.31 2.09
CA LYS A 229 -23.16 24.59 1.63
C LYS A 229 -24.57 24.86 2.14
N GLU A 230 -25.34 23.80 2.34
CA GLU A 230 -26.72 23.87 2.85
C GLU A 230 -26.79 23.80 4.39
N ALA A 231 -25.66 23.55 5.05
CA ALA A 231 -25.58 23.37 6.50
C ALA A 231 -25.49 24.70 7.26
N THR A 232 -25.83 24.67 8.56
CA THR A 232 -25.61 25.79 9.47
C THR A 232 -24.10 26.07 9.64
N PRO A 233 -23.69 27.31 9.97
CA PRO A 233 -22.29 27.66 10.15
C PRO A 233 -21.55 26.75 11.14
N THR A 234 -22.18 26.43 12.27
CA THR A 234 -21.62 25.53 13.30
C THR A 234 -21.37 24.14 12.76
N ARG A 235 -22.34 23.57 12.04
CA ARG A 235 -22.24 22.21 11.49
C ARG A 235 -21.21 22.14 10.37
N ARG A 236 -21.13 23.18 9.55
CA ARG A 236 -20.08 23.34 8.55
C ARG A 236 -18.70 23.38 9.20
N ALA A 237 -18.51 24.21 10.24
CA ALA A 237 -17.24 24.30 10.96
C ALA A 237 -16.85 22.95 11.58
N LEU A 238 -17.79 22.30 12.27
CA LEU A 238 -17.55 20.99 12.89
C LEU A 238 -17.16 19.93 11.86
N THR A 239 -17.87 19.86 10.73
CA THR A 239 -17.57 18.92 9.64
C THR A 239 -16.16 19.14 9.09
N VAL A 240 -15.81 20.40 8.79
CA VAL A 240 -14.51 20.75 8.22
C VAL A 240 -13.38 20.44 9.19
N VAL A 241 -13.54 20.79 10.46
CA VAL A 241 -12.52 20.52 11.50
C VAL A 241 -12.34 19.02 11.71
N VAL A 242 -13.44 18.27 11.89
CA VAL A 242 -13.37 16.83 12.19
C VAL A 242 -12.85 16.05 10.98
N ALA A 243 -13.39 16.27 9.77
CA ALA A 243 -12.91 15.59 8.58
C ALA A 243 -11.50 16.05 8.18
N GLY A 244 -11.18 17.34 8.33
CA GLY A 244 -9.85 17.88 8.03
C GLY A 244 -8.77 17.32 8.97
N ALA A 245 -9.03 17.30 10.28
CA ALA A 245 -8.15 16.66 11.25
C ALA A 245 -8.00 15.16 10.95
N GLY A 246 -9.09 14.50 10.55
CA GLY A 246 -9.06 13.09 10.17
C GLY A 246 -8.18 12.80 8.95
N LEU A 247 -8.32 13.61 7.89
CA LEU A 247 -7.47 13.51 6.70
C LEU A 247 -6.01 13.81 7.02
N LEU A 248 -5.74 14.81 7.88
CA LEU A 248 -4.39 15.16 8.31
C LEU A 248 -3.74 13.99 9.08
N ALA A 249 -4.49 13.36 9.99
CA ALA A 249 -4.01 12.20 10.75
C ALA A 249 -3.74 10.97 9.86
N LEU A 250 -4.46 10.82 8.74
CA LEU A 250 -4.23 9.76 7.76
C LEU A 250 -3.01 9.98 6.87
N LEU A 251 -2.45 11.20 6.80
CA LEU A 251 -1.38 11.53 5.85
C LEU A 251 -0.12 10.66 6.01
N PRO A 252 0.45 10.43 7.21
CA PRO A 252 1.69 9.66 7.33
C PRO A 252 1.54 8.22 6.81
N ALA A 253 0.47 7.53 7.23
CA ALA A 253 0.16 6.16 6.78
C ALA A 253 -0.10 6.09 5.27
N THR A 254 -0.84 7.07 4.75
CA THR A 254 -1.15 7.16 3.31
C THR A 254 0.10 7.46 2.49
N ALA A 255 0.96 8.37 2.95
CA ALA A 255 2.19 8.72 2.26
C ALA A 255 3.16 7.54 2.18
N LEU A 256 3.35 6.81 3.28
CA LEU A 256 4.20 5.62 3.30
C LEU A 256 3.66 4.51 2.39
N SER A 257 2.34 4.28 2.41
CA SER A 257 1.69 3.32 1.51
C SER A 257 1.79 3.73 0.03
N ALA A 258 1.68 5.03 -0.26
CA ALA A 258 1.85 5.57 -1.61
C ALA A 258 3.30 5.39 -2.11
N LEU A 259 4.30 5.60 -1.25
CA LEU A 259 5.70 5.34 -1.59
C LEU A 259 5.94 3.85 -1.88
N ALA A 260 5.39 2.97 -1.05
CA ALA A 260 5.48 1.52 -1.25
C ALA A 260 4.83 1.07 -2.57
N LEU A 261 3.67 1.65 -2.92
CA LEU A 261 2.99 1.41 -4.20
C LEU A 261 3.85 1.84 -5.40
N VAL A 262 4.44 3.03 -5.34
CA VAL A 262 5.33 3.54 -6.40
C VAL A 262 6.56 2.66 -6.53
N ALA A 263 7.20 2.30 -5.41
CA ALA A 263 8.36 1.41 -5.40
C ALA A 263 8.02 0.04 -6.01
N SER A 264 6.88 -0.55 -5.65
CA SER A 264 6.42 -1.84 -6.17
C SER A 264 6.22 -1.84 -7.69
N TYR A 265 5.84 -0.69 -8.27
CA TYR A 265 5.67 -0.56 -9.72
C TYR A 265 7.01 -0.63 -10.47
N PHE A 266 8.08 -0.07 -9.89
CA PHE A 266 9.41 -0.06 -10.48
C PHE A 266 10.28 -1.28 -10.09
N ALA A 267 9.85 -2.05 -9.09
CA ALA A 267 10.55 -3.22 -8.58
C ALA A 267 9.64 -4.47 -8.43
N PRO A 268 9.13 -5.03 -9.54
CA PRO A 268 8.05 -6.03 -9.53
C PRO A 268 8.41 -7.38 -8.90
N HIS A 269 9.71 -7.68 -8.74
CA HIS A 269 10.19 -8.95 -8.17
C HIS A 269 10.60 -8.85 -6.71
N GLN A 270 10.53 -7.65 -6.12
CA GLN A 270 10.83 -7.47 -4.72
C GLN A 270 9.60 -7.82 -3.88
N PRO A 271 9.76 -8.42 -2.69
CA PRO A 271 8.79 -8.28 -1.64
C PRO A 271 8.99 -6.87 -1.06
N ALA A 272 8.80 -5.84 -1.90
CA ALA A 272 8.68 -4.47 -1.43
C ALA A 272 7.60 -4.48 -0.34
N GLY A 273 7.81 -3.71 0.73
CA GLY A 273 6.82 -3.60 1.80
C GLY A 273 5.42 -3.51 1.20
N PRO A 274 4.45 -4.29 1.69
CA PRO A 274 3.19 -4.46 1.01
C PRO A 274 2.49 -3.11 0.83
N ALA A 275 1.62 -2.99 -0.16
CA ALA A 275 0.97 -1.71 -0.49
C ALA A 275 0.23 -1.04 0.69
N TRP A 276 -0.08 -1.79 1.75
CA TRP A 276 -0.71 -1.32 2.99
C TRP A 276 0.27 -1.08 4.14
N ILE A 277 1.58 -1.14 3.92
CA ILE A 277 2.63 -1.05 4.96
C ILE A 277 2.50 0.21 5.82
N GLY A 278 2.07 1.34 5.24
CA GLY A 278 1.89 2.56 6.02
C GLY A 278 0.78 2.49 7.06
N TYR A 279 -0.18 1.59 6.88
CA TYR A 279 -1.27 1.35 7.84
C TYR A 279 -0.91 0.29 8.90
N THR A 280 0.22 -0.41 8.75
CA THR A 280 0.76 -1.34 9.76
C THR A 280 1.95 -0.76 10.51
N PHE A 281 2.59 0.28 9.95
CA PHE A 281 3.77 0.91 10.52
C PHE A 281 3.53 1.50 11.91
N MET A 282 4.51 1.32 12.79
CA MET A 282 4.54 1.88 14.14
C MET A 282 4.26 3.40 14.12
N LEU A 283 3.51 3.90 15.11
CA LEU A 283 3.05 5.30 15.25
C LEU A 283 2.03 5.77 14.20
N PHE A 284 2.09 5.28 12.96
CA PHE A 284 1.17 5.68 11.90
C PHE A 284 -0.18 4.97 12.03
N ARG A 285 -0.18 3.70 12.49
CA ARG A 285 -1.39 2.90 12.66
C ARG A 285 -2.40 3.51 13.65
N PRO A 286 -2.03 3.96 14.87
CA PRO A 286 -2.96 4.67 15.75
C PRO A 286 -3.55 5.94 15.13
N LEU A 287 -2.71 6.73 14.46
CA LEU A 287 -3.15 7.94 13.76
C LEU A 287 -4.10 7.61 12.62
N ALA A 288 -3.87 6.51 11.91
CA ALA A 288 -4.77 6.03 10.87
C ALA A 288 -6.14 5.61 11.42
N TYR A 289 -6.19 4.92 12.57
CA TYR A 289 -7.46 4.59 13.22
C TYR A 289 -8.24 5.84 13.65
N LEU A 290 -7.57 6.77 14.32
CA LEU A 290 -8.18 8.03 14.74
C LEU A 290 -8.62 8.87 13.54
N GLY A 291 -7.79 8.92 12.51
CA GLY A 291 -8.06 9.65 11.28
C GLY A 291 -9.24 9.09 10.51
N ALA A 292 -9.31 7.77 10.35
CA ALA A 292 -10.44 7.08 9.74
C ALA A 292 -11.72 7.32 10.54
N ALA A 293 -11.68 7.18 11.87
CA ALA A 293 -12.83 7.45 12.73
C ALA A 293 -13.32 8.90 12.60
N ALA A 294 -12.40 9.87 12.54
CA ALA A 294 -12.74 11.28 12.37
C ALA A 294 -13.33 11.56 10.98
N VAL A 295 -12.77 11.01 9.90
CA VAL A 295 -13.36 11.15 8.54
C VAL A 295 -14.78 10.58 8.50
N VAL A 296 -14.99 9.38 9.05
CA VAL A 296 -16.32 8.76 9.13
C VAL A 296 -17.27 9.62 9.97
N GLY A 297 -16.81 10.11 11.13
CA GLY A 297 -17.59 11.02 11.99
C GLY A 297 -17.99 12.30 11.25
N GLY A 298 -17.08 12.93 10.51
CA GLY A 298 -17.37 14.10 9.69
C GLY A 298 -18.40 13.83 8.59
N LEU A 299 -18.32 12.68 7.92
CA LEU A 299 -19.30 12.26 6.92
C LEU A 299 -20.68 12.00 7.53
N LEU A 300 -20.74 11.35 8.71
CA LEU A 300 -21.98 11.13 9.46
C LEU A 300 -22.61 12.47 9.88
N ILE A 301 -21.81 13.40 10.41
CA ILE A 301 -22.26 14.76 10.72
C ILE A 301 -22.80 15.43 9.46
N THR A 302 -22.25 15.19 8.28
CA THR A 302 -22.70 15.75 6.99
C THR A 302 -23.98 15.09 6.47
N ALA A 303 -24.24 13.84 6.85
CA ALA A 303 -25.40 13.08 6.38
C ALA A 303 -26.73 13.53 7.02
N VAL A 304 -26.71 14.01 8.27
CA VAL A 304 -27.90 14.42 9.03
C VAL A 304 -28.75 15.45 8.26
N PRO A 305 -30.06 15.34 8.13
CA PRO A 305 -30.87 16.39 7.51
C PRO A 305 -30.82 17.69 8.32
N GLY A 306 -30.58 18.84 7.68
CA GLY A 306 -30.79 20.13 8.35
C GLY A 306 -32.27 20.34 8.64
N HIS A 307 -32.63 20.84 9.83
CA HIS A 307 -33.99 21.28 10.10
C HIS A 307 -34.35 22.37 9.08
N ARG A 308 -35.18 22.03 8.09
CA ARG A 308 -35.80 23.02 7.20
C ARG A 308 -36.56 23.97 8.11
N ARG A 309 -36.06 25.20 8.30
CA ARG A 309 -36.91 26.31 8.74
C ARG A 309 -38.03 26.38 7.70
N ARG A 310 -39.21 25.81 8.02
CA ARG A 310 -40.45 26.20 7.37
C ARG A 310 -40.52 27.72 7.58
N ARG A 311 -40.20 28.49 6.54
CA ARG A 311 -40.65 29.88 6.46
C ARG A 311 -42.17 29.78 6.49
N GLY A 312 -42.76 29.99 7.66
CA GLY A 312 -44.18 30.23 7.77
C GLY A 312 -44.49 31.41 6.87
N LEU A 313 -45.21 31.14 5.79
CA LEU A 313 -46.03 32.13 5.12
C LEU A 313 -47.11 32.49 6.14
N ALA A 314 -46.86 33.50 6.96
CA ALA A 314 -47.92 34.22 7.65
C ALA A 314 -48.12 35.50 6.83
N GLY A 315 -49.20 35.51 6.07
CA GLY A 315 -49.82 36.74 5.59
C GLY A 315 -50.61 37.42 6.70
#